data_AF-A0A1T4RTN0-F1
#
_entry.id   AF-A0A1T4RTN0-F1
#
_cell.length_a   1.000
_cell.length_b   1.000
_cell.length_c   1.000
_cell.angle_alpha   90.00
_cell.angle_beta   90.00
_cell.angle_gamma   90.00
#
_symmetry.space_group_name_H-M   'P 1'
#
loop_
_entity.id
_entity.type
_entity.pdbx_description
1 polymer ?
#
loop_
_entity_poly.entity_id
_entity_poly.type
_entity_poly.pdbx_seq_one_letter_code
_entity_poly.pdbx_strand_id
1 'polypeptide(L)'
;MRTSIKLFIAIFTVVLLFACYGKEDNRLFVIEKDGLYGYTNAKGDTVIDCVYPLVYTDTITQIGFVADNTGKIKCFNHKGKYLFDVFKYDNGPDYPSEGLFRIVDKEGLIGFADTIGNLVIPPRYRFAYPFTNGKAKVTDTGKLLIDSQDIDRHEYWQSDKWYFISNTN
;
A
#
# COMPACT_ATOMS: atom_id res chain seq x y z
N MET A 1 43.88 26.91 32.05
CA MET A 1 43.06 27.71 31.12
C MET A 1 43.08 27.22 29.65
N ARG A 2 43.20 25.91 29.38
CA ARG A 2 43.31 25.36 28.00
C ARG A 2 42.39 24.18 27.66
N THR A 3 41.62 23.68 28.63
CA THR A 3 40.77 22.49 28.49
C THR A 3 39.32 22.80 28.08
N SER A 4 38.79 24.00 28.38
CA SER A 4 37.38 24.35 28.14
C SER A 4 37.05 24.70 26.68
N ILE A 5 38.05 25.06 25.85
CA ILE A 5 37.83 25.45 24.44
C ILE A 5 37.66 24.21 23.54
N LYS A 6 38.34 23.10 23.83
CA LYS A 6 38.23 21.86 23.04
C LYS A 6 36.88 21.17 23.19
N LEU A 7 36.26 21.26 24.37
CA LEU A 7 34.96 20.66 24.66
C LEU A 7 33.81 21.40 23.95
N PHE A 8 33.92 22.73 23.82
CA PHE A 8 32.91 23.56 23.16
C PHE A 8 32.89 23.37 21.63
N ILE A 9 34.07 23.19 21.00
CA ILE A 9 34.18 22.91 19.57
C ILE A 9 33.59 21.54 19.22
N ALA A 10 33.81 20.52 20.06
CA ALA A 10 33.26 19.18 19.85
C ALA A 10 31.72 19.13 19.93
N ILE A 11 31.12 19.87 20.86
CA ILE A 11 29.65 19.94 21.00
C ILE A 11 29.03 20.69 19.82
N PHE A 12 29.66 21.77 19.34
CA PHE A 12 29.16 22.53 18.19
C PHE A 12 29.23 21.73 16.88
N THR A 13 30.24 20.88 16.69
CA THR A 13 30.31 19.96 15.54
C THR A 13 29.26 18.86 15.58
N VAL A 14 28.89 18.36 16.76
CA VAL A 14 27.82 17.34 16.91
C VAL A 14 26.44 17.94 16.62
N VAL A 15 26.18 19.19 17.01
CA VAL A 15 24.91 19.87 16.73
C VAL A 15 24.75 20.17 15.22
N LEU A 16 25.83 20.54 14.52
CA LEU A 16 25.81 20.71 13.06
C LEU A 16 25.61 19.39 12.30
N LEU A 17 26.03 18.25 12.85
CA LEU A 17 25.78 16.94 12.27
C LEU A 17 24.29 16.52 12.32
N PHE A 18 23.53 16.99 13.32
CA PHE A 18 22.08 16.76 13.39
C PHE A 18 21.25 17.72 12.53
N ALA A 19 21.79 18.90 12.19
CA ALA A 19 21.07 19.91 11.41
C ALA A 19 20.92 19.55 9.90
N CYS A 20 21.67 18.56 9.41
CA CYS A 20 21.65 18.13 8.00
C CYS A 20 20.97 16.77 7.77
N TYR A 21 20.24 16.23 8.76
CA TYR A 21 19.38 15.07 8.49
C TYR A 21 18.13 15.53 7.72
N GLY A 22 18.29 15.73 6.42
CA GLY A 22 17.16 15.85 5.51
C GLY A 22 16.26 14.63 5.68
N LYS A 23 14.94 14.84 5.75
CA LYS A 23 13.96 13.76 5.82
C LYS A 23 14.23 12.78 4.67
N GLU A 24 14.37 11.50 4.99
CA GLU A 24 14.59 10.44 4.00
C GLU A 24 13.45 10.46 2.97
N ASP A 25 13.82 10.52 1.68
CA ASP A 25 12.86 10.48 0.59
C ASP A 25 12.46 9.02 0.34
N ASN A 26 11.32 8.63 0.92
CA ASN A 26 10.78 7.28 0.81
C ASN A 26 9.95 7.06 -0.46
N ARG A 27 9.98 8.00 -1.42
CA ARG A 27 9.26 7.83 -2.68
C ARG A 27 9.92 6.76 -3.55
N LEU A 28 9.06 6.01 -4.22
CA LEU A 28 9.43 5.02 -5.21
C LEU A 28 9.16 5.55 -6.61
N PHE A 29 10.03 5.21 -7.54
CA PHE A 29 9.96 5.59 -8.95
C PHE A 29 9.95 4.33 -9.80
N VAL A 30 9.05 4.24 -10.77
CA VAL A 30 9.02 3.09 -11.67
C VAL A 30 10.25 3.07 -12.56
N ILE A 31 10.80 1.87 -12.73
CA ILE A 31 11.82 1.59 -13.73
C ILE A 31 11.39 0.39 -14.57
N GLU A 32 11.85 0.39 -15.82
CA GLU A 32 11.65 -0.71 -16.76
C GLU A 32 13.01 -1.26 -17.17
N LYS A 33 13.12 -2.59 -17.25
CA LYS A 33 14.26 -3.31 -17.80
C LYS A 33 13.78 -4.55 -18.54
N ASP A 34 14.20 -4.71 -19.79
CA ASP A 34 13.88 -5.88 -20.63
C ASP A 34 12.36 -6.16 -20.74
N GLY A 35 11.54 -5.10 -20.78
CA GLY A 35 10.07 -5.20 -20.85
C GLY A 35 9.38 -5.59 -19.53
N LEU A 36 10.13 -5.66 -18.42
CA LEU A 36 9.62 -5.90 -17.08
C LEU A 36 9.86 -4.67 -16.20
N TYR A 37 9.01 -4.51 -15.19
CA TYR A 37 8.93 -3.33 -14.36
C TYR A 37 9.29 -3.63 -12.90
N GLY A 38 9.83 -2.60 -12.25
CA GLY A 38 10.20 -2.59 -10.85
C GLY A 38 10.18 -1.16 -10.31
N TYR A 39 10.86 -0.93 -9.19
CA TYR A 39 10.95 0.39 -8.57
C TYR A 39 12.37 0.72 -8.10
N THR A 40 12.71 2.00 -8.14
CA THR A 40 13.91 2.58 -7.53
C THR A 40 13.55 3.58 -6.45
N ASN A 41 14.52 3.90 -5.59
CA ASN A 41 14.46 5.03 -4.68
C ASN A 41 14.89 6.34 -5.39
N ALA A 42 14.85 7.47 -4.68
CA ALA A 42 15.26 8.78 -5.22
C ALA A 42 16.74 8.89 -5.64
N LYS A 43 17.60 7.95 -5.21
CA LYS A 43 19.02 7.87 -5.60
C LYS A 43 19.23 7.04 -6.88
N GLY A 44 18.17 6.38 -7.36
CA GLY A 44 18.23 5.45 -8.49
C GLY A 44 18.61 4.01 -8.11
N ASP A 45 18.74 3.69 -6.82
CA ASP A 45 19.00 2.31 -6.39
C ASP A 45 17.72 1.49 -6.58
N THR A 46 17.83 0.29 -7.18
CA THR A 46 16.72 -0.66 -7.29
C THR A 46 16.23 -1.07 -5.90
N VAL A 47 14.93 -0.91 -5.67
CA VAL A 47 14.22 -1.31 -4.45
C VAL A 47 13.38 -2.56 -4.71
N ILE A 48 12.76 -2.65 -5.89
CA ILE A 48 11.98 -3.80 -6.34
C ILE A 48 12.49 -4.14 -7.73
N ASP A 49 12.94 -5.39 -7.92
CA ASP A 49 13.55 -5.83 -9.17
C ASP A 49 12.57 -5.75 -10.36
N CYS A 50 13.11 -5.50 -11.54
CA CYS A 50 12.35 -5.52 -12.81
C CYS A 50 12.01 -6.95 -13.23
N VAL A 51 11.06 -7.56 -12.53
CA VAL A 51 10.59 -8.94 -12.79
C VAL A 51 9.08 -9.02 -12.96
N TYR A 52 8.39 -7.89 -12.93
CA TYR A 52 6.93 -7.83 -12.97
C TYR A 52 6.42 -7.30 -14.32
N PRO A 53 5.36 -7.88 -14.89
CA PRO A 53 4.79 -7.40 -16.15
C PRO A 53 4.12 -6.02 -16.04
N LEU A 54 3.74 -5.58 -14.83
CA LEU A 54 3.01 -4.32 -14.64
C LEU A 54 3.28 -3.70 -13.27
N VAL A 55 3.24 -2.38 -13.21
CA VAL A 55 3.38 -1.52 -12.02
C VAL A 55 2.30 -0.44 -12.01
N TYR A 56 1.98 0.10 -10.83
CA TYR A 56 0.99 1.18 -10.66
C TYR A 56 1.61 2.35 -9.87
N THR A 57 1.26 3.61 -10.19
CA THR A 57 1.97 4.79 -9.61
C THR A 57 1.08 5.97 -9.23
N ASP A 58 -0.23 5.81 -9.36
CA ASP A 58 -1.08 6.94 -9.73
C ASP A 58 -1.44 7.80 -8.51
N THR A 59 -1.62 7.16 -7.34
CA THR A 59 -2.13 7.81 -6.13
C THR A 59 -1.21 7.64 -4.91
N ILE A 60 -0.39 6.59 -4.89
CA ILE A 60 0.45 6.24 -3.72
C ILE A 60 1.90 6.09 -4.17
N THR A 61 2.81 6.82 -3.52
CA THR A 61 4.22 6.94 -3.95
C THR A 61 5.24 6.41 -2.95
N GLN A 62 4.86 6.16 -1.68
CA GLN A 62 5.78 5.69 -0.63
C GLN A 62 5.79 4.16 -0.45
N ILE A 63 4.89 3.48 -1.16
CA ILE A 63 4.81 2.03 -1.31
C ILE A 63 4.62 1.73 -2.80
N GLY A 64 5.05 0.55 -3.23
CA GLY A 64 5.05 0.13 -4.64
C GLY A 64 4.03 -0.97 -4.87
N PHE A 65 3.34 -0.92 -6.00
CA PHE A 65 2.35 -1.90 -6.43
C PHE A 65 2.78 -2.54 -7.74
N VAL A 66 3.01 -3.85 -7.73
CA VAL A 66 3.34 -4.66 -8.91
C VAL A 66 2.25 -5.69 -9.16
N ALA A 67 1.91 -5.98 -10.41
CA ALA A 67 1.11 -7.14 -10.74
C ALA A 67 2.01 -8.30 -11.17
N ASP A 68 1.74 -9.52 -10.69
CA ASP A 68 2.39 -10.72 -11.22
C ASP A 68 1.65 -11.28 -12.44
N ASN A 69 2.19 -12.37 -13.01
CA ASN A 69 1.62 -13.01 -14.22
C ASN A 69 0.21 -13.60 -14.01
N THR A 70 -0.28 -13.69 -12.77
CA THR A 70 -1.65 -14.11 -12.47
C THR A 70 -2.61 -12.93 -12.35
N GLY A 71 -2.10 -11.69 -12.45
CA GLY A 71 -2.86 -10.47 -12.23
C GLY A 71 -3.07 -10.11 -10.77
N LYS A 72 -2.42 -10.84 -9.83
CA LYS A 72 -2.42 -10.45 -8.40
C LYS A 72 -1.53 -9.24 -8.20
N ILE A 73 -2.07 -8.25 -7.50
CA ILE A 73 -1.36 -7.00 -7.20
C ILE A 73 -0.72 -7.13 -5.82
N LYS A 74 0.59 -6.92 -5.74
CA LYS A 74 1.40 -7.05 -4.53
C LYS A 74 1.92 -5.69 -4.11
N CYS A 75 1.87 -5.43 -2.81
CA CYS A 75 2.39 -4.22 -2.19
C CYS A 75 3.75 -4.46 -1.56
N PHE A 76 4.66 -3.51 -1.76
CA PHE A 76 6.00 -3.48 -1.19
C PHE A 76 6.27 -2.11 -0.55
N ASN A 77 7.02 -2.07 0.54
CA ASN A 77 7.45 -0.79 1.11
C ASN A 77 8.66 -0.18 0.36
N HIS A 78 9.05 1.03 0.73
CA HIS A 78 10.23 1.74 0.19
C HIS A 78 11.58 1.05 0.42
N LYS A 79 11.61 -0.11 1.10
CA LYS A 79 12.79 -0.96 1.31
C LYS A 79 12.70 -2.29 0.56
N GLY A 80 11.72 -2.45 -0.34
CA GLY A 80 11.53 -3.66 -1.13
C GLY A 80 10.95 -4.83 -0.34
N LYS A 81 10.45 -4.59 0.89
CA LYS A 81 9.81 -5.63 1.70
C LYS A 81 8.35 -5.77 1.27
N TYR A 82 7.96 -6.98 0.90
CA TYR A 82 6.56 -7.36 0.68
C TYR A 82 5.72 -7.08 1.94
N LEU A 83 4.55 -6.48 1.75
CA LEU A 83 3.60 -6.16 2.81
C LEU A 83 2.35 -7.05 2.74
N PHE A 84 1.61 -7.00 1.64
CA PHE A 84 0.33 -7.69 1.44
C PHE A 84 -0.08 -7.70 -0.04
N ASP A 85 -1.08 -8.51 -0.37
CA ASP A 85 -1.77 -8.45 -1.67
C ASP A 85 -2.89 -7.38 -1.60
N VAL A 86 -3.07 -6.64 -2.70
CA VAL A 86 -4.03 -5.53 -2.79
C VAL A 86 -5.34 -6.04 -3.39
N PHE A 87 -6.47 -5.58 -2.87
CA PHE A 87 -7.76 -5.85 -3.48
C PHE A 87 -7.79 -5.25 -4.90
N LYS A 88 -8.02 -6.08 -5.90
CA LYS A 88 -8.13 -5.62 -7.29
C LYS A 88 -9.50 -4.98 -7.51
N TYR A 89 -9.51 -3.75 -7.97
CA TYR A 89 -10.72 -3.03 -8.36
C TYR A 89 -10.59 -2.57 -9.82
N ASP A 90 -11.59 -2.90 -10.63
CA ASP A 90 -11.53 -2.73 -12.09
C ASP A 90 -10.25 -3.39 -12.67
N ASN A 91 -9.33 -2.60 -13.23
CA ASN A 91 -8.11 -3.10 -13.85
C ASN A 91 -6.84 -2.86 -13.01
N GLY A 92 -6.99 -2.43 -11.75
CA GLY A 92 -5.86 -2.00 -10.93
C GLY A 92 -6.06 -2.18 -9.42
N PRO A 93 -5.19 -1.56 -8.60
CA PRO A 93 -5.33 -1.55 -7.15
C PRO A 93 -6.57 -0.76 -6.73
N ASP A 94 -7.16 -1.13 -5.60
CA ASP A 94 -8.24 -0.37 -4.98
C ASP A 94 -7.83 1.08 -4.71
N TYR A 95 -8.73 2.02 -4.98
CA TYR A 95 -8.49 3.43 -4.73
C TYR A 95 -8.60 3.74 -3.24
N PRO A 96 -7.68 4.55 -2.67
CA PRO A 96 -7.83 5.01 -1.30
C PRO A 96 -9.11 5.82 -1.11
N SER A 97 -9.87 5.47 -0.07
CA SER A 97 -11.00 6.23 0.44
C SER A 97 -10.76 6.54 1.91
N GLU A 98 -10.83 7.81 2.27
CA GLU A 98 -10.51 8.28 3.64
C GLU A 98 -9.12 7.84 4.13
N GLY A 99 -8.15 7.74 3.22
CA GLY A 99 -6.78 7.34 3.51
C GLY A 99 -6.56 5.82 3.63
N LEU A 100 -7.59 5.01 3.43
CA LEU A 100 -7.52 3.55 3.51
C LEU A 100 -7.89 2.89 2.17
N PHE A 101 -7.30 1.75 1.85
CA PHE A 101 -7.69 0.91 0.72
C PHE A 101 -7.78 -0.55 1.13
N ARG A 102 -8.52 -1.35 0.36
CA ARG A 102 -8.75 -2.76 0.67
C ARG A 102 -7.54 -3.62 0.27
N ILE A 103 -7.23 -4.58 1.13
CA ILE A 103 -6.20 -5.60 0.91
C ILE A 103 -6.81 -6.98 1.02
N VAL A 104 -6.12 -8.00 0.52
CA VAL A 104 -6.59 -9.39 0.56
C VAL A 104 -5.53 -10.34 1.10
N ASP A 105 -5.97 -11.38 1.80
CA ASP A 105 -5.12 -12.53 2.12
C ASP A 105 -5.21 -13.63 1.05
N LYS A 106 -4.52 -14.75 1.30
CA LYS A 106 -4.48 -15.90 0.39
C LYS A 106 -5.82 -16.63 0.31
N GLU A 107 -6.70 -16.48 1.30
CA GLU A 107 -8.07 -17.00 1.36
C GLU A 107 -9.07 -16.06 0.66
N GLY A 108 -8.65 -14.86 0.28
CA GLY A 108 -9.48 -13.83 -0.34
C GLY A 108 -10.34 -13.06 0.66
N LEU A 109 -10.04 -13.11 1.95
CA LEU A 109 -10.65 -12.24 2.94
C LEU A 109 -10.11 -10.82 2.78
N ILE A 110 -10.97 -9.85 3.05
CA ILE A 110 -10.68 -8.42 2.88
C ILE A 110 -10.32 -7.80 4.23
N GLY A 111 -9.26 -7.00 4.20
CA GLY A 111 -8.81 -6.09 5.27
C GLY A 111 -8.60 -4.68 4.73
N PHE A 112 -7.98 -3.82 5.52
CA PHE A 112 -7.70 -2.43 5.17
C PHE A 112 -6.28 -2.02 5.57
N ALA A 113 -5.60 -1.31 4.67
CA ALA A 113 -4.30 -0.71 4.91
C ALA A 113 -4.33 0.79 4.59
N ASP A 114 -3.42 1.55 5.18
CA ASP A 114 -3.22 2.96 4.86
C ASP A 114 -2.27 3.17 3.67
N THR A 115 -2.21 4.41 3.16
CA THR A 115 -1.40 4.78 2.00
C THR A 115 0.12 4.79 2.23
N ILE A 116 0.59 4.46 3.44
CA ILE A 116 2.02 4.28 3.73
C ILE A 116 2.36 2.81 4.05
N GLY A 117 1.38 1.90 3.92
CA GLY A 117 1.57 0.46 4.02
C GLY A 117 1.36 -0.11 5.43
N ASN A 118 0.78 0.64 6.36
CA ASN A 118 0.40 0.09 7.65
C ASN A 118 -0.89 -0.72 7.52
N LEU A 119 -0.89 -1.89 8.16
CA LEU A 119 -2.09 -2.71 8.30
C LEU A 119 -3.00 -2.07 9.36
N VAL A 120 -4.15 -1.54 8.96
CA VAL A 120 -5.11 -0.88 9.86
C VAL A 120 -6.14 -1.88 10.38
N ILE A 121 -6.67 -2.71 9.49
CA ILE A 121 -7.56 -3.82 9.84
C ILE A 121 -7.07 -5.08 9.12
N PRO A 122 -6.63 -6.13 9.85
CA PRO A 122 -6.25 -7.40 9.24
C PRO A 122 -7.37 -8.00 8.38
N PRO A 123 -7.03 -8.73 7.29
CA PRO A 123 -8.01 -9.49 6.52
C PRO A 123 -8.86 -10.40 7.42
N ARG A 124 -10.18 -10.21 7.36
CA ARG A 124 -11.15 -11.02 8.11
C ARG A 124 -12.55 -11.04 7.52
N TYR A 125 -12.89 -10.06 6.68
CA TYR A 125 -14.23 -9.94 6.12
C TYR A 125 -14.34 -10.73 4.83
N ARG A 126 -15.49 -11.40 4.62
CA ARG A 126 -15.77 -12.02 3.32
C ARG A 126 -15.89 -10.95 2.23
N PHE A 127 -16.62 -9.88 2.53
CA PHE A 127 -16.78 -8.73 1.64
C PHE A 127 -16.72 -7.43 2.44
N ALA A 128 -16.14 -6.39 1.85
CA ALA A 128 -16.01 -5.08 2.48
C ALA A 128 -15.99 -3.97 1.42
N TYR A 129 -16.84 -2.97 1.63
CA TYR A 129 -16.83 -1.74 0.83
C TYR A 129 -15.82 -0.73 1.37
N PRO A 130 -15.36 0.23 0.55
CA PRO A 130 -14.51 1.32 1.01
C PRO A 130 -15.12 2.11 2.17
N PHE A 131 -14.27 2.76 2.96
CA PHE A 131 -14.72 3.68 4.01
C PHE A 131 -15.36 4.93 3.40
N THR A 132 -16.52 5.32 3.93
CA THR A 132 -17.21 6.58 3.63
C THR A 132 -17.90 7.09 4.89
N ASN A 133 -17.77 8.38 5.17
CA ASN A 133 -18.20 9.01 6.41
C ASN A 133 -17.72 8.27 7.67
N GLY A 134 -16.46 7.85 7.69
CA GLY A 134 -15.83 7.16 8.82
C GLY A 134 -16.29 5.72 9.03
N LYS A 135 -17.07 5.14 8.12
CA LYS A 135 -17.59 3.77 8.24
C LYS A 135 -17.40 2.95 6.97
N ALA A 136 -17.17 1.65 7.12
CA ALA A 136 -17.19 0.69 6.03
C ALA A 136 -18.30 -0.34 6.25
N LYS A 137 -19.02 -0.68 5.18
CA LYS A 137 -20.02 -1.76 5.18
C LYS A 137 -19.33 -3.09 4.89
N VAL A 138 -19.46 -4.06 5.79
CA VAL A 138 -18.74 -5.34 5.75
C VAL A 138 -19.65 -6.52 6.07
N THR A 139 -19.20 -7.73 5.72
CA THR A 139 -19.87 -8.98 6.11
C THR A 139 -18.85 -10.11 6.21
N ASP A 140 -19.09 -11.05 7.12
CA ASP A 140 -18.27 -12.25 7.32
C ASP A 140 -18.74 -13.42 6.45
N THR A 141 -19.88 -13.28 5.76
CA THR A 141 -20.49 -14.33 4.92
C THR A 141 -21.05 -13.74 3.64
N GLY A 142 -21.12 -14.53 2.56
CA GLY A 142 -21.78 -14.10 1.34
C GLY A 142 -21.30 -14.84 0.10
N LYS A 143 -21.92 -14.53 -1.03
CA LYS A 143 -21.55 -15.08 -2.34
C LYS A 143 -21.29 -13.95 -3.34
N LEU A 144 -20.32 -14.20 -4.22
CA LEU A 144 -20.12 -13.41 -5.43
C LEU A 144 -21.14 -13.91 -6.45
N LEU A 145 -21.98 -13.01 -6.95
CA LEU A 145 -22.91 -13.29 -8.02
C LEU A 145 -22.37 -12.65 -9.30
N ILE A 146 -22.45 -13.39 -10.40
CA ILE A 146 -22.12 -12.91 -11.73
C ILE A 146 -23.45 -12.81 -12.46
N ASP A 147 -23.79 -11.62 -12.96
CA ASP A 147 -24.96 -11.51 -13.83
C ASP A 147 -24.64 -12.13 -15.20
N SER A 148 -25.20 -13.30 -15.45
CA SER A 148 -24.99 -14.04 -16.69
C SER A 148 -25.71 -13.44 -17.90
N GLN A 149 -26.64 -12.50 -17.69
CA GLN A 149 -27.37 -11.83 -18.77
C GLN A 149 -26.76 -10.46 -19.13
N ASP A 150 -25.83 -9.97 -18.32
CA ASP A 150 -25.09 -8.76 -18.60
C ASP A 150 -23.93 -9.06 -19.55
N ILE A 151 -23.87 -8.34 -20.67
CA ILE A 151 -22.77 -8.43 -21.65
C ILE A 151 -21.43 -8.10 -20.97
N ASP A 152 -21.46 -7.21 -19.98
CA ASP A 152 -20.29 -6.74 -19.25
C ASP A 152 -19.99 -7.59 -18.01
N ARG A 153 -20.83 -8.59 -17.70
CA ARG A 153 -20.66 -9.58 -16.61
C ARG A 153 -20.32 -8.93 -15.26
N HIS A 154 -21.06 -7.90 -14.88
CA HIS A 154 -20.86 -7.25 -13.59
C HIS A 154 -21.01 -8.24 -12.43
N GLU A 155 -20.09 -8.12 -11.48
CA GLU A 155 -20.05 -8.93 -10.26
C GLU A 155 -20.67 -8.18 -9.08
N TYR A 156 -21.49 -8.86 -8.29
CA TYR A 156 -22.15 -8.27 -7.12
C TYR A 156 -21.96 -9.14 -5.88
N TRP A 157 -21.75 -8.51 -4.73
CA TRP A 157 -21.64 -9.18 -3.45
C TRP A 157 -23.00 -9.29 -2.78
N GLN A 158 -23.47 -10.52 -2.61
CA GLN A 158 -24.71 -10.80 -1.89
C GLN A 158 -24.43 -11.33 -0.49
N SER A 159 -25.06 -10.71 0.50
CA SER A 159 -25.12 -11.16 1.88
C SER A 159 -26.37 -10.61 2.57
N ASP A 160 -26.90 -11.37 3.53
CA ASP A 160 -27.98 -11.00 4.43
C ASP A 160 -27.47 -10.40 5.76
N LYS A 161 -26.15 -10.52 6.03
CA LYS A 161 -25.52 -10.17 7.30
C LYS A 161 -24.51 -9.04 7.12
N TRP A 162 -24.96 -7.91 6.58
CA TRP A 162 -24.14 -6.71 6.49
C TRP A 162 -24.17 -5.91 7.81
N TYR A 163 -23.02 -5.41 8.22
CA TYR A 163 -22.88 -4.47 9.33
C TYR A 163 -21.85 -3.39 9.00
N PHE A 164 -21.79 -2.34 9.82
CA PHE A 164 -20.82 -1.25 9.67
C PHE A 164 -19.72 -1.35 10.71
N ILE A 165 -18.50 -1.04 10.30
CA ILE A 165 -17.33 -0.88 11.18
C ILE A 165 -16.81 0.55 11.11
N SER A 166 -16.14 1.01 12.17
CA SER A 166 -15.43 2.29 12.22
C SER A 166 -13.91 2.06 12.10
N ASN A 167 -13.18 3.05 11.58
CA ASN A 167 -11.71 3.09 11.61
C ASN A 167 -11.16 3.86 12.83
N THR A 168 -12.04 4.40 13.67
CA THR A 168 -11.72 5.06 14.94
C THR A 168 -12.38 4.28 16.08
N ASN A 169 -11.59 3.94 17.11
CA ASN A 169 -12.08 3.30 18.34
C ASN A 169 -13.05 4.21 19.10
#